data_AF-A0A1H8Z6Z7-F1
#
_entry.id   AF-A0A1H8Z6Z7-F1
#
_cell.length_a   1.000
_cell.length_b   1.000
_cell.length_c   1.000
_cell.angle_alpha   90.00
_cell.angle_beta   90.00
_cell.angle_gamma   90.00
#
_symmetry.space_group_name_H-M   'P 1'
#
loop_
_entity.id
_entity.type
_entity.pdbx_description
1 polymer ?
#
loop_
_entity_poly.entity_id
_entity_poly.type
_entity_poly.pdbx_seq_one_letter_code
_entity_poly.pdbx_strand_id
1 'polypeptide(L)'
;MRIYRFFSGQKWPAHVDRDGRYVLGDPKHGNLKHHKVNKVYASSEDEAIAYVRQGHSIWVKSVSSPVLVRDNLYIDGSQFT
;
A
#
# COMPACT_ATOMS: atom_id res chain seq x y z
N MET A 1 11.69 0.94 -6.82
CA MET A 1 10.32 0.72 -6.31
C MET A 1 9.74 -0.45 -7.07
N ARG A 2 9.42 -1.52 -6.36
CA ARG A 2 8.78 -2.72 -6.90
C ARG A 2 7.26 -2.59 -6.82
N ILE A 3 6.74 -2.03 -5.72
CA ILE A 3 5.31 -1.75 -5.55
C ILE A 3 4.98 -0.27 -5.75
N TYR A 4 4.00 0.02 -6.60
CA TYR A 4 3.48 1.36 -6.84
C TYR A 4 2.05 1.32 -7.37
N ARG A 5 1.31 2.40 -7.17
CA ARG A 5 0.04 2.62 -7.88
C ARG A 5 0.31 3.39 -9.15
N PHE A 6 -0.23 2.95 -10.29
CA PHE A 6 -0.24 3.77 -11.50
C PHE A 6 -1.58 4.51 -11.59
N PHE A 7 -1.54 5.84 -11.52
CA PHE A 7 -2.76 6.65 -11.56
C PHE A 7 -2.49 8.01 -12.18
N SER A 8 -3.41 8.45 -13.06
CA SER A 8 -3.31 9.73 -13.78
C SER A 8 -1.99 9.89 -14.56
N GLY A 9 -1.51 8.80 -15.18
CA GLY A 9 -0.29 8.79 -15.99
C GLY A 9 1.02 8.78 -15.18
N GLN A 10 0.96 8.68 -13.85
CA GLN A 10 2.12 8.73 -12.97
C GLN A 10 2.20 7.51 -12.03
N LYS A 11 3.43 7.14 -11.67
CA LYS A 11 3.73 6.14 -10.65
C LYS A 11 3.74 6.79 -9.26
N TRP A 12 2.91 6.28 -8.37
CA TRP A 12 2.79 6.69 -6.98
C TRP A 12 3.39 5.61 -6.09
N PRO A 13 4.56 5.84 -5.46
CA PRO A 13 5.22 4.83 -4.65
C PRO A 13 4.43 4.54 -3.38
N ALA A 14 4.64 3.35 -2.81
CA ALA A 14 4.14 3.05 -1.48
C ALA A 14 4.63 4.06 -0.44
N HIS A 15 3.75 4.39 0.50
CA HIS A 15 4.05 5.25 1.62
C HIS A 15 4.80 4.47 2.69
N VAL A 16 5.86 5.11 3.20
CA VAL A 16 6.69 4.62 4.28
C VAL A 16 6.54 5.60 5.44
N ASP A 17 6.31 5.08 6.65
CA ASP A 17 6.19 5.87 7.87
C ASP A 17 7.55 6.44 8.31
N ARG A 18 7.56 7.15 9.44
CA ARG A 18 8.79 7.76 9.99
C ARG A 18 9.82 6.72 10.46
N ASP A 19 9.38 5.49 10.73
CA ASP A 19 10.21 4.39 11.20
C ASP A 19 10.72 3.52 10.03
N GLY A 20 10.47 3.93 8.78
CA GLY A 20 10.91 3.18 7.61
C GLY A 20 10.01 1.99 7.23
N ARG A 21 8.79 1.90 7.78
CA ARG A 21 7.87 0.78 7.53
C ARG A 21 6.79 1.14 6.51
N TYR A 22 6.44 0.19 5.66
CA TYR A 22 5.30 0.27 4.78
C TYR A 22 4.01 0.15 5.58
N VAL A 23 3.03 0.99 5.27
CA VAL A 23 1.75 1.00 5.96
C VAL A 23 0.69 0.32 5.11
N LEU A 24 -0.04 -0.62 5.69
CA LEU A 24 -1.09 -1.39 5.05
C LEU A 24 -2.40 -1.34 5.86
N GLY A 25 -3.50 -1.71 5.21
CA GLY A 25 -4.80 -1.91 5.84
C GLY A 25 -5.26 -3.36 5.69
N ASP A 26 -5.58 -4.01 6.81
CA ASP A 26 -6.05 -5.40 6.84
C ASP A 26 -7.52 -5.49 6.36
N PRO A 27 -7.82 -6.32 5.35
CA PRO A 27 -9.18 -6.50 4.84
C PRO A 27 -10.15 -7.03 5.91
N LYS A 28 -9.68 -7.73 6.95
CA LYS A 28 -10.50 -8.25 8.05
C LYS A 28 -11.24 -7.15 8.81
N HIS A 29 -10.73 -5.93 8.78
CA HIS A 29 -11.35 -4.78 9.43
C HIS A 29 -12.31 -4.00 8.51
N GLY A 30 -12.54 -4.45 7.27
CA GLY A 30 -13.52 -3.87 6.35
C GLY A 30 -13.33 -2.37 6.12
N ASN A 31 -14.32 -1.56 6.53
CA ASN A 31 -14.26 -0.10 6.41
C ASN A 31 -13.35 0.55 7.45
N LEU A 32 -13.00 -0.15 8.53
CA LEU A 32 -12.17 0.38 9.63
C LEU A 32 -10.66 0.12 9.43
N LYS A 33 -10.27 -0.50 8.31
CA LYS A 33 -8.87 -0.83 7.99
C LYS A 33 -7.92 0.36 7.90
N HIS A 34 -8.45 1.57 7.79
CA HIS A 34 -7.66 2.81 7.72
C HIS A 34 -7.41 3.45 9.10
N HIS A 35 -8.09 2.98 10.15
CA HIS A 35 -7.89 3.48 11.52
C HIS A 35 -6.49 3.12 12.03
N LYS A 36 -5.89 4.02 12.81
CA LYS A 36 -4.50 3.88 13.30
C LYS A 36 -4.23 2.53 14.01
N VAL A 37 -5.20 2.04 14.77
CA VAL A 37 -5.11 0.77 15.53
C VAL A 37 -5.17 -0.48 14.65
N ASN A 38 -5.69 -0.36 13.43
CA ASN A 38 -5.89 -1.47 12.48
C ASN A 38 -4.86 -1.46 11.35
N LYS A 39 -3.85 -0.58 11.44
CA LYS A 39 -2.76 -0.51 10.48
C LYS A 39 -1.85 -1.71 10.65
N VAL A 40 -1.52 -2.34 9.53
CA VAL A 40 -0.48 -3.36 9.47
C VAL A 40 0.79 -2.69 8.96
N TYR A 41 1.92 -3.03 9.57
CA TYR A 41 3.22 -2.48 9.22
C TYR A 41 4.10 -3.58 8.67
N ALA A 42 4.70 -3.33 7.51
CA ALA A 42 5.70 -4.20 6.93
C ALA A 42 7.06 -3.50 6.96
N SER A 43 8.08 -4.20 7.44
CA SER A 43 9.45 -3.69 7.58
C SER A 43 10.23 -3.75 6.26
N SER A 44 9.71 -4.45 5.25
CA SER A 44 10.35 -4.59 3.94
C SER A 44 9.34 -4.49 2.79
N GLU A 45 9.84 -4.23 1.59
CA GLU A 45 9.02 -4.18 0.37
C GLU A 45 8.46 -5.57 0.03
N ASP A 46 9.24 -6.63 0.24
CA ASP A 46 8.80 -8.03 0.04
C ASP A 46 7.65 -8.41 0.97
N GLU A 47 7.71 -8.01 2.23
CA GLU A 47 6.64 -8.23 3.20
C GLU A 47 5.38 -7.43 2.84
N ALA A 48 5.54 -6.18 2.40
CA ALA A 48 4.42 -5.37 1.91
C ALA A 48 3.75 -6.02 0.69
N ILE A 49 4.54 -6.55 -0.26
CA ILE A 49 4.05 -7.31 -1.41
C ILE A 49 3.32 -8.57 -0.96
N ALA A 50 3.84 -9.31 0.01
CA ALA A 50 3.20 -10.51 0.53
C ALA A 50 1.81 -10.19 1.12
N TYR A 51 1.70 -9.12 1.92
CA TYR A 51 0.42 -8.68 2.46
C TYR A 51 -0.55 -8.21 1.37
N VAL A 52 -0.08 -7.45 0.38
CA VAL A 52 -0.90 -7.02 -0.77
C VAL A 52 -1.44 -8.24 -1.54
N ARG A 53 -0.61 -9.27 -1.74
CA ARG A 53 -1.04 -10.54 -2.34
C ARG A 53 -2.07 -11.29 -1.51
N GLN A 54 -2.01 -11.18 -0.17
CA GLN A 54 -3.04 -11.68 0.74
C GLN A 54 -4.31 -10.82 0.76
N GLY A 55 -4.35 -9.74 -0.01
CA GLY A 55 -5.49 -8.85 -0.09
C GLY A 55 -5.47 -7.70 0.92
N HIS A 56 -4.31 -7.28 1.39
CA HIS A 56 -4.19 -6.02 2.11
C HIS A 56 -4.24 -4.85 1.13
N SER A 57 -4.83 -3.75 1.57
CA SER A 57 -4.65 -2.46 0.91
C SER A 57 -3.32 -1.85 1.35
N ILE A 58 -2.66 -1.08 0.49
CA ILE A 58 -1.39 -0.40 0.82
C ILE A 58 -1.58 1.11 0.77
N TRP A 59 -0.95 1.83 1.70
CA TRP A 59 -0.89 3.28 1.62
C TRP A 59 0.13 3.67 0.54
N VAL A 60 -0.27 4.54 -0.38
CA VAL A 60 0.62 5.12 -1.40
C VAL A 60 0.73 6.62 -1.21
N LYS A 61 1.84 7.22 -1.63
CA LYS A 61 1.96 8.68 -1.66
C LYS A 61 0.92 9.27 -2.61
N SER A 62 0.44 10.47 -2.31
CA SER A 62 -0.37 11.28 -3.21
C SER A 62 0.04 12.75 -3.10
N VAL A 63 -0.62 13.63 -3.86
CA VAL A 63 -0.33 15.08 -3.89
C VAL A 63 -0.47 15.72 -2.51
N SER A 64 -1.51 15.37 -1.74
CA SER A 64 -1.83 16.03 -0.46
C SER A 64 -1.54 15.15 0.74
N SER A 65 -2.07 13.93 0.74
CA SER A 65 -1.95 12.97 1.84
C SER A 65 -1.81 11.55 1.29
N PRO A 66 -1.08 10.66 1.96
CA PRO A 66 -1.08 9.26 1.58
C PRO A 66 -2.51 8.71 1.49
N VAL A 67 -2.77 7.84 0.52
CA VAL A 67 -4.09 7.22 0.32
C VAL A 67 -3.98 5.70 0.39
N LEU A 68 -4.94 5.08 1.05
CA LEU A 68 -5.04 3.62 1.13
C LEU A 68 -5.71 3.09 -0.13
N VAL A 69 -5.01 2.22 -0.86
CA VAL A 69 -5.47 1.72 -2.17
C VAL A 69 -5.33 0.20 -2.26
N ARG A 70 -6.16 -0.39 -3.12
CA ARG A 70 -6.03 -1.78 -3.56
C ARG A 70 -5.89 -1.89 -5.08
N ASP A 71 -6.48 -0.96 -5.83
CA ASP A 71 -6.59 -1.06 -7.28
C ASP A 71 -5.49 -0.29 -8.02
N ASN A 72 -5.25 -0.66 -9.27
CA ASN A 72 -4.18 -0.12 -10.12
C ASN A 72 -2.80 -0.25 -9.47
N LEU A 73 -2.59 -1.29 -8.67
CA LEU A 73 -1.30 -1.63 -8.12
C LEU A 73 -0.47 -2.41 -9.13
N TYR A 74 0.80 -2.07 -9.19
CA TYR A 74 1.82 -2.71 -10.01
C TYR A 74 2.89 -3.26 -9.09
N ILE A 75 3.34 -4.47 -9.39
CA ILE A 75 4.42 -5.17 -8.69
C ILE A 75 5.43 -5.61 -9.74
N ASP A 76 6.69 -5.22 -9.58
CA ASP A 76 7.78 -5.57 -10.50
C ASP A 76 7.48 -5.18 -11.97
N GLY A 77 6.74 -4.08 -12.16
CA GLY A 77 6.37 -3.56 -13.47
C GLY A 77 5.12 -4.18 -14.10
N SER A 78 4.55 -5.24 -13.51
CA SER A 78 3.31 -5.87 -13.97
C SER A 78 2.12 -5.41 -13.16
N GLN A 79 0.97 -5.18 -13.81
CA GLN A 79 -0.27 -4.87 -13.10
C GLN A 79 -0.70 -6.08 -12.28
N PHE A 80 -0.95 -5.84 -10.99
CA PHE A 80 -1.40 -6.86 -10.05
C PHE A 80 -2.93 -6.87 -9.89
N THR A 81 -3.54 -5.68 -9.90
CA THR A 81 -5.00 -5.45 -9.73
C THR A 81 -5.50 -4.38 -10.68
#